data_AF-N2BD46-F1
#
_entry.id   AF-N2BD46-F1
#
_cell.length_a   1.000
_cell.length_b   1.000
_cell.length_c   1.000
_cell.angle_alpha   90.00
_cell.angle_beta   90.00
_cell.angle_gamma   90.00
#
_symmetry.space_group_name_H-M   'P 1'
#
loop_
_entity.id
_entity.type
_entity.pdbx_description
1 polymer ?
#
loop_
_entity_poly.entity_id
_entity_poly.type
_entity_poly.pdbx_seq_one_letter_code
_entity_poly.pdbx_strand_id
1 'polypeptide(L)'
;MFVGDYWTIGGVNYRIAHLDYWLRCGDAECTKHHAVIVPDTCLYNAQMHNTASGQYEAGAANTTEGGYIGSDMYKTGLNQAKAIINEAFGADHILSHRELLVNAVTNGKPSNHAWYDSTVELMNECMVYGSYIFTPACDGTFISYRYTIDKSQLALFALRPDLICNRVNWWLRGVVSGADFAHVGWHGYAGCLNASYSFGVRPAFGIC
;
A
#
# COMPACT_ATOMS: atom_id res chain seq x y z
N MET A 1 20.95 2.22 -13.11
CA MET A 1 19.61 1.66 -13.33
C MET A 1 18.61 2.80 -13.39
N PHE A 2 17.55 2.61 -14.17
CA PHE A 2 16.48 3.58 -14.37
C PHE A 2 15.13 3.02 -13.94
N VAL A 3 14.14 3.90 -13.81
CA VAL A 3 12.75 3.50 -13.62
C VAL A 3 12.34 2.54 -14.74
N GLY A 4 11.80 1.38 -14.36
CA GLY A 4 11.45 0.31 -15.29
C GLY A 4 12.47 -0.83 -15.40
N ASP A 5 13.73 -0.64 -15.00
CA ASP A 5 14.68 -1.76 -14.86
C ASP A 5 14.20 -2.71 -13.76
N TYR A 6 14.56 -4.00 -13.87
CA TYR A 6 14.08 -5.02 -12.94
C TYR A 6 15.09 -6.14 -12.72
N TRP A 7 14.89 -6.87 -11.63
CA TRP A 7 15.54 -8.14 -11.35
C TRP A 7 14.49 -9.25 -11.30
N THR A 8 14.91 -10.48 -11.59
CA THR A 8 14.13 -11.69 -11.32
C THR A 8 14.81 -12.45 -10.20
N ILE A 9 14.18 -12.52 -9.02
CA ILE A 9 14.71 -13.18 -7.83
C ILE A 9 13.62 -14.09 -7.27
N GLY A 10 13.93 -15.37 -7.03
CA GLY A 10 12.93 -16.34 -6.54
C GLY A 10 11.70 -16.48 -7.44
N GLY A 11 11.83 -16.22 -8.75
CA GLY A 11 10.72 -16.25 -9.71
C GLY A 11 9.83 -14.99 -9.71
N VAL A 12 10.14 -13.99 -8.90
CA VAL A 12 9.42 -12.70 -8.86
C VAL A 12 10.22 -11.64 -9.61
N ASN A 13 9.56 -10.91 -10.51
CA ASN A 13 10.12 -9.72 -11.12
C ASN A 13 9.91 -8.51 -10.21
N TYR A 14 11.01 -7.90 -9.75
CA TYR A 14 11.03 -6.71 -8.92
C TYR A 14 11.51 -5.53 -9.74
N ARG A 15 10.65 -4.54 -9.92
CA ARG A 15 10.89 -3.43 -10.85
C ARG A 15 11.09 -2.11 -10.11
N ILE A 16 12.06 -1.32 -10.57
CA ILE A 16 12.26 0.04 -10.08
C ILE A 16 11.05 0.90 -10.48
N ALA A 17 10.34 1.39 -9.47
CA ALA A 17 9.14 2.19 -9.59
C ALA A 17 9.40 3.70 -9.55
N HIS A 18 10.39 4.13 -8.77
CA HIS A 18 10.79 5.53 -8.59
C HIS A 18 12.19 5.60 -7.97
N LEU A 19 12.88 6.74 -8.07
CA LEU A 19 14.13 7.04 -7.36
C LEU A 19 13.90 8.16 -6.34
N ASP A 20 14.44 8.02 -5.13
CA ASP A 20 14.41 9.04 -4.07
C ASP A 20 13.00 9.55 -3.69
N TYR A 21 11.99 8.70 -3.84
CA TYR A 21 10.59 9.08 -3.66
C TYR A 21 10.28 9.61 -2.25
N TRP A 22 10.89 9.01 -1.23
CA TRP A 22 10.74 9.41 0.17
C TRP A 22 11.89 10.30 0.67
N LEU A 23 12.85 10.69 -0.18
CA LEU A 23 13.96 11.53 0.24
C LEU A 23 13.42 12.88 0.75
N ARG A 24 14.00 13.39 1.84
CA ARG A 24 13.57 14.64 2.52
C ARG A 24 12.13 14.61 3.06
N CYS A 25 11.53 13.43 3.22
CA CYS A 25 10.21 13.24 3.82
C CYS A 25 10.31 12.64 5.23
N GLY A 26 9.21 12.65 5.98
CA GLY A 26 9.11 12.09 7.34
C GLY A 26 9.03 13.15 8.44
N ASP A 27 8.59 12.74 9.65
CA ASP A 27 8.80 13.50 10.89
C ASP A 27 10.28 13.50 11.30
N ALA A 28 10.97 12.41 11.04
CA ALA A 28 12.42 12.37 10.93
C ALA A 28 12.81 12.24 9.46
N GLU A 29 13.71 13.12 9.01
CA GLU A 29 14.10 13.25 7.62
C GLU A 29 14.74 11.95 7.08
N CYS A 30 14.19 11.44 5.98
CA CYS A 30 14.87 10.42 5.19
C CYS A 30 16.00 11.06 4.37
N THR A 31 17.24 10.70 4.70
CA THR A 31 18.46 11.21 4.03
C THR A 31 19.12 10.19 3.11
N LYS A 32 18.70 8.93 3.15
CA LYS A 32 19.25 7.85 2.32
C LYS A 32 18.65 7.89 0.92
N HIS A 33 19.53 7.99 -0.08
CA HIS A 33 19.15 7.76 -1.47
C HIS A 33 18.70 6.30 -1.65
N HIS A 34 17.66 6.10 -2.47
CA HIS A 34 17.05 4.78 -2.63
C HIS A 34 16.34 4.63 -3.98
N ALA A 35 16.18 3.38 -4.40
CA ALA A 35 15.24 3.00 -5.45
C ALA A 35 13.98 2.41 -4.81
N VAL A 36 12.80 2.95 -5.14
CA VAL A 36 11.51 2.32 -4.79
C VAL A 36 11.27 1.16 -5.73
N ILE A 37 10.96 0.00 -5.17
CA ILE A 37 10.75 -1.26 -5.88
C ILE A 37 9.31 -1.71 -5.71
N VAL A 38 8.72 -2.22 -6.79
CA VAL A 38 7.39 -2.84 -6.80
C VAL A 38 7.48 -4.18 -7.55
N PRO A 39 6.94 -5.29 -7.00
CA PRO A 39 6.79 -6.53 -7.74
C PRO A 39 5.87 -6.36 -8.96
N ASP A 40 6.16 -7.00 -10.09
CA ASP A 40 5.28 -6.96 -11.28
C ASP A 40 3.92 -7.60 -11.01
N THR A 41 3.84 -8.55 -10.07
CA THR A 41 2.62 -9.25 -9.68
C THR A 41 2.46 -9.35 -8.17
N CYS A 42 1.27 -9.75 -7.71
CA CYS A 42 1.02 -9.91 -6.28
C CYS A 42 1.86 -11.07 -5.73
N LEU A 43 2.41 -10.90 -4.53
CA LEU A 43 3.25 -11.94 -3.90
C LEU A 43 2.41 -13.10 -3.37
N TYR A 44 1.20 -12.80 -2.88
CA TYR A 44 0.20 -13.74 -2.34
C TYR A 44 -1.13 -13.00 -2.19
N ASN A 45 -2.18 -13.70 -1.75
CA ASN A 45 -3.45 -13.08 -1.39
C ASN A 45 -3.63 -13.04 0.14
N ALA A 46 -4.25 -11.98 0.65
CA ALA A 46 -4.63 -11.84 2.04
C ALA A 46 -5.86 -10.92 2.19
N GLN A 47 -6.47 -10.93 3.37
CA GLN A 47 -7.59 -10.06 3.73
C GLN A 47 -7.07 -8.84 4.49
N MET A 48 -7.80 -7.71 4.41
CA MET A 48 -7.56 -6.57 5.29
C MET A 48 -8.06 -6.87 6.71
N HIS A 49 -9.17 -7.58 6.82
CA HIS A 49 -9.66 -8.15 8.06
C HIS A 49 -9.88 -9.65 7.88
N ASN A 50 -9.22 -10.46 8.71
CA ASN A 50 -9.25 -11.90 8.58
C ASN A 50 -10.59 -12.46 9.04
N THR A 51 -11.08 -13.45 8.31
CA THR A 51 -12.28 -14.20 8.66
C THR A 51 -11.96 -15.67 8.85
N ALA A 52 -12.86 -16.43 9.48
CA ALA A 52 -12.63 -17.85 9.71
C ALA A 52 -12.52 -18.64 8.39
N SER A 53 -13.22 -18.21 7.35
CA SER A 53 -13.16 -18.84 6.03
C SER A 53 -11.94 -18.44 5.19
N GLY A 54 -11.24 -17.35 5.53
CA GLY A 54 -10.25 -16.74 4.66
C GLY A 54 -10.83 -16.12 3.38
N GLN A 55 -12.16 -15.97 3.31
CA GLN A 55 -12.92 -15.44 2.18
C GLN A 55 -13.90 -14.36 2.65
N TYR A 56 -14.58 -13.73 1.70
CA TYR A 56 -15.59 -12.72 1.98
C TYR A 56 -16.66 -13.24 2.96
N GLU A 57 -16.93 -12.44 4.00
CA GLU A 57 -18.04 -12.64 4.92
C GLU A 57 -18.79 -11.32 5.11
N ALA A 58 -20.12 -11.36 5.15
CA ALA A 58 -20.95 -10.17 5.25
C ALA A 58 -21.03 -9.60 6.68
N GLY A 59 -21.47 -8.35 6.79
CA GLY A 59 -21.75 -7.71 8.09
C GLY A 59 -20.48 -7.28 8.83
N ALA A 60 -20.45 -7.49 10.15
CA ALA A 60 -19.40 -7.01 11.06
C ALA A 60 -18.00 -7.59 10.78
N ALA A 61 -17.90 -8.65 9.97
CA ALA A 61 -16.65 -9.16 9.43
C ALA A 61 -15.95 -8.16 8.48
N ASN A 62 -16.56 -7.01 8.18
CA ASN A 62 -15.93 -5.96 7.40
C ASN A 62 -15.81 -4.72 8.28
N THR A 63 -14.60 -4.49 8.76
CA THR A 63 -14.28 -3.35 9.61
C THR A 63 -12.98 -2.71 9.16
N THR A 64 -12.92 -1.39 9.30
CA THR A 64 -11.71 -0.59 9.17
C THR A 64 -11.34 0.05 10.51
N GLU A 65 -11.88 -0.44 11.63
CA GLU A 65 -11.58 0.08 12.96
C GLU A 65 -10.06 0.06 13.22
N GLY A 66 -9.54 1.14 13.79
CA GLY A 66 -8.09 1.35 13.93
C GLY A 66 -7.37 1.68 12.62
N GLY A 67 -8.09 1.91 11.52
CA GLY A 67 -7.51 2.31 10.24
C GLY A 67 -6.69 1.20 9.58
N TYR A 68 -5.75 1.61 8.72
CA TYR A 68 -4.84 0.66 8.07
C TYR A 68 -3.94 -0.05 9.08
N ILE A 69 -3.42 0.67 10.09
CA ILE A 69 -2.62 0.08 11.17
C ILE A 69 -3.40 -0.95 11.99
N GLY A 70 -4.71 -0.73 12.14
CA GLY A 70 -5.63 -1.63 12.84
C GLY A 70 -5.94 -2.92 12.09
N SER A 71 -5.69 -2.96 10.78
CA SER A 71 -5.98 -4.10 9.91
C SER A 71 -5.13 -5.34 10.25
N ASP A 72 -5.67 -6.52 9.97
CA ASP A 72 -4.91 -7.77 10.11
C ASP A 72 -3.80 -7.86 9.06
N MET A 73 -4.01 -7.22 7.90
CA MET A 73 -3.00 -7.03 6.87
C MET A 73 -1.74 -6.36 7.41
N TYR A 74 -1.88 -5.21 8.09
CA TYR A 74 -0.72 -4.51 8.64
C TYR A 74 -0.07 -5.27 9.80
N LYS A 75 -0.90 -5.78 10.73
CA LYS A 75 -0.42 -6.45 11.95
C LYS A 75 0.34 -7.74 11.67
N THR A 76 -0.16 -8.53 10.72
CA THR A 76 0.38 -9.89 10.46
C THR A 76 0.50 -10.22 8.99
N GLY A 77 -0.43 -9.76 8.15
CA GLY A 77 -0.48 -10.08 6.72
C GLY A 77 0.79 -9.69 5.97
N LEU A 78 1.39 -8.53 6.26
CA LEU A 78 2.61 -8.05 5.62
C LEU A 78 3.90 -8.76 6.04
N ASN A 79 3.87 -9.57 7.11
CA ASN A 79 5.07 -10.28 7.57
C ASN A 79 5.61 -11.24 6.49
N GLN A 80 4.72 -11.86 5.72
CA GLN A 80 5.12 -12.71 4.60
C GLN A 80 5.80 -11.91 3.48
N ALA A 81 5.25 -10.74 3.10
CA ALA A 81 5.88 -9.86 2.12
C ALA A 81 7.27 -9.40 2.59
N LYS A 82 7.39 -8.99 3.86
CA LYS A 82 8.67 -8.60 4.48
C LYS A 82 9.69 -9.74 4.44
N ALA A 83 9.28 -10.97 4.74
CA ALA A 83 10.16 -12.14 4.66
C ALA A 83 10.64 -12.41 3.23
N ILE A 84 9.73 -12.43 2.24
CA ILE A 84 10.05 -12.64 0.83
C ILE A 84 11.04 -11.58 0.32
N ILE A 85 10.80 -10.31 0.65
CA ILE A 85 11.65 -9.19 0.21
C ILE A 85 13.02 -9.22 0.90
N ASN A 86 13.07 -9.53 2.20
CA ASN A 86 14.33 -9.66 2.93
C ASN A 86 15.17 -10.84 2.43
N GLU A 87 14.55 -11.94 2.03
CA GLU A 87 15.24 -13.06 1.39
C GLU A 87 15.80 -12.67 0.02
N ALA A 88 15.04 -11.90 -0.76
CA ALA A 88 15.43 -11.50 -2.11
C ALA A 88 16.56 -10.46 -2.14
N PHE A 89 16.55 -9.48 -1.23
CA PHE A 89 17.46 -8.33 -1.28
C PHE A 89 18.41 -8.23 -0.08
N GLY A 90 18.19 -9.00 0.99
CA GLY A 90 18.89 -8.85 2.26
C GLY A 90 18.33 -7.70 3.09
N ALA A 91 18.03 -7.95 4.36
CA ALA A 91 17.39 -6.96 5.24
C ALA A 91 18.19 -5.65 5.40
N ASP A 92 19.53 -5.72 5.34
CA ASP A 92 20.41 -4.55 5.48
C ASP A 92 20.31 -3.58 4.30
N HIS A 93 19.81 -4.05 3.15
CA HIS A 93 19.60 -3.24 1.94
C HIS A 93 18.20 -2.61 1.89
N ILE A 94 17.29 -2.99 2.78
CA ILE A 94 15.94 -2.45 2.80
C ILE A 94 15.93 -1.11 3.54
N LEU A 95 15.43 -0.07 2.86
CA LEU A 95 15.23 1.23 3.47
C LEU A 95 14.20 1.13 4.60
N SER A 96 14.53 1.69 5.76
CA SER A 96 13.56 2.10 6.75
C SER A 96 13.33 3.60 6.64
N HIS A 97 12.09 4.03 6.48
CA HIS A 97 11.70 5.44 6.46
C HIS A 97 10.48 5.69 7.34
N ARG A 98 10.22 6.97 7.63
CA ARG A 98 9.05 7.38 8.39
C ARG A 98 7.85 7.54 7.47
N GLU A 99 6.81 6.75 7.71
CA GLU A 99 5.58 6.74 6.92
C GLU A 99 4.40 7.23 7.77
N LEU A 100 3.52 8.05 7.17
CA LEU A 100 2.34 8.59 7.84
C LEU A 100 1.13 7.71 7.53
N LEU A 101 0.67 6.94 8.52
CA LEU A 101 -0.34 5.89 8.30
C LEU A 101 -1.58 6.09 9.17
N VAL A 102 -2.75 5.89 8.56
CA VAL A 102 -4.07 6.00 9.21
C VAL A 102 -4.21 4.96 10.31
N ASN A 103 -4.50 5.41 11.53
CA ASN A 103 -4.59 4.56 12.73
C ASN A 103 -5.93 4.69 13.47
N ALA A 104 -6.88 5.47 12.95
CA ALA A 104 -8.23 5.54 13.47
C ALA A 104 -9.24 5.87 12.37
N VAL A 105 -10.47 5.41 12.57
CA VAL A 105 -11.61 5.66 11.69
C VAL A 105 -12.80 6.09 12.55
N THR A 106 -13.52 7.12 12.11
CA THR A 106 -14.72 7.61 12.78
C THR A 106 -15.76 7.94 11.72
N ASN A 107 -16.98 7.42 11.89
CA ASN A 107 -18.08 7.58 10.92
C ASN A 107 -17.67 7.20 9.49
N GLY A 108 -16.88 6.12 9.36
CA GLY A 108 -16.39 5.61 8.07
C GLY A 108 -15.33 6.48 7.38
N LYS A 109 -14.74 7.47 8.07
CA LYS A 109 -13.67 8.31 7.52
C LYS A 109 -12.38 8.19 8.33
N PRO A 110 -11.20 8.23 7.69
CA PRO A 110 -9.92 8.39 8.39
C PRO A 110 -9.96 9.60 9.34
N SER A 111 -9.77 9.35 10.64
CA SER A 111 -9.90 10.36 11.69
C SER A 111 -8.63 10.60 12.49
N ASN A 112 -7.61 9.76 12.32
CA ASN A 112 -6.28 9.99 12.87
C ASN A 112 -5.21 9.22 12.08
N HIS A 113 -3.95 9.65 12.23
CA HIS A 113 -2.76 8.92 11.78
C HIS A 113 -1.61 9.14 12.77
N ALA A 114 -0.52 8.41 12.54
CA ALA A 114 0.75 8.66 13.21
C ALA A 114 1.92 8.27 12.31
N TRP A 115 3.11 8.67 12.72
CA TRP A 115 4.36 8.30 12.05
C TRP A 115 4.85 6.94 12.55
N TYR A 116 5.11 6.05 11.61
CA TYR A 116 5.62 4.70 11.86
C TYR A 116 6.91 4.46 11.08
N ASP A 117 7.77 3.59 11.59
CA ASP A 117 8.89 3.07 10.81
C ASP A 117 8.35 2.05 9.80
N SER A 118 8.66 2.27 8.53
CA SER A 118 8.15 1.50 7.40
C SER A 118 9.32 0.98 6.59
N THR A 119 9.25 -0.30 6.23
CA THR A 119 10.21 -0.98 5.34
C THR A 119 9.55 -1.50 4.07
N VAL A 120 8.39 -2.16 4.23
CA VAL A 120 7.58 -2.74 3.16
C VAL A 120 6.13 -2.42 3.46
N GLU A 121 5.45 -1.75 2.52
CA GLU A 121 4.06 -1.35 2.72
C GLU A 121 3.19 -1.48 1.49
N LEU A 122 1.88 -1.71 1.68
CA LEU A 122 0.91 -1.61 0.59
C LEU A 122 0.88 -0.19 0.04
N MET A 123 0.88 -0.04 -1.28
CA MET A 123 0.75 1.27 -1.92
C MET A 123 -0.60 1.94 -1.60
N ASN A 124 -0.68 3.25 -1.75
CA ASN A 124 -1.94 3.99 -1.73
C ASN A 124 -2.37 4.44 -3.13
N GLU A 125 -3.54 5.07 -3.23
CA GLU A 125 -4.09 5.54 -4.51
C GLU A 125 -3.19 6.60 -5.17
N CYS A 126 -2.54 7.47 -4.40
CA CYS A 126 -1.62 8.48 -4.94
C CYS A 126 -0.44 7.83 -5.64
N MET A 127 0.21 6.84 -5.03
CA MET A 127 1.32 6.10 -5.63
C MET A 127 0.91 5.43 -6.96
N VAL A 128 -0.31 4.91 -7.04
CA VAL A 128 -0.76 4.11 -8.19
C VAL A 128 -1.39 4.96 -9.29
N TYR A 129 -2.27 5.88 -8.93
CA TYR A 129 -3.12 6.65 -9.85
C TYR A 129 -2.81 8.16 -9.86
N GLY A 130 -1.87 8.62 -9.05
CA GLY A 130 -1.49 10.03 -8.95
C GLY A 130 -2.48 10.90 -8.19
N SER A 131 -3.56 10.34 -7.66
CA SER A 131 -4.56 11.05 -6.85
C SER A 131 -5.35 10.09 -5.97
N TYR A 132 -6.07 10.64 -4.99
CA TYR A 132 -7.11 9.92 -4.27
C TYR A 132 -8.38 9.85 -5.10
N ILE A 133 -8.90 8.64 -5.33
CA ILE A 133 -10.15 8.41 -6.08
C ILE A 133 -11.27 8.02 -5.10
N PHE A 134 -11.02 7.10 -4.18
CA PHE A 134 -12.00 6.58 -3.22
C PHE A 134 -11.79 7.08 -1.79
N THR A 135 -10.55 7.32 -1.36
CA THR A 135 -10.28 7.77 0.02
C THR A 135 -11.09 9.04 0.34
N PRO A 136 -11.88 9.08 1.45
CA PRO A 136 -12.84 10.13 1.72
C PRO A 136 -12.21 11.53 1.66
N ALA A 137 -12.84 12.43 0.90
CA ALA A 137 -12.41 13.82 0.83
C ALA A 137 -12.86 14.63 2.06
N CYS A 138 -12.23 15.77 2.27
CA CYS A 138 -12.73 16.77 3.22
C CYS A 138 -14.00 17.43 2.65
N ASP A 139 -15.00 17.67 3.51
CA ASP A 139 -16.31 18.23 3.12
C ASP A 139 -16.55 19.65 3.67
N GLY A 140 -15.50 20.30 4.16
CA GLY A 140 -15.57 21.63 4.78
C GLY A 140 -15.99 21.61 6.26
N THR A 141 -16.50 20.48 6.76
CA THR A 141 -16.83 20.29 8.19
C THR A 141 -15.93 19.28 8.87
N PHE A 142 -15.39 18.33 8.10
CA PHE A 142 -14.47 17.31 8.56
C PHE A 142 -13.21 17.31 7.69
N ILE A 143 -12.04 17.30 8.34
CA ILE A 143 -10.75 17.14 7.69
C ILE A 143 -10.42 15.65 7.74
N SER A 144 -10.52 14.97 6.59
CA SER A 144 -10.11 13.57 6.52
C SER A 144 -8.58 13.46 6.56
N TYR A 145 -8.11 12.51 7.36
CA TYR A 145 -6.68 12.19 7.53
C TYR A 145 -6.17 11.40 6.32
N ARG A 146 -6.26 12.02 5.13
CA ARG A 146 -5.84 11.48 3.83
C ARG A 146 -4.56 12.09 3.29
N TYR A 147 -3.90 13.01 4.00
CA TYR A 147 -2.62 13.55 3.56
C TYR A 147 -1.50 12.55 3.86
N THR A 148 -0.49 12.50 2.99
CA THR A 148 0.57 11.49 3.01
C THR A 148 1.86 12.07 2.41
N ILE A 149 3.00 11.44 2.69
CA ILE A 149 4.26 11.75 2.00
C ILE A 149 4.33 11.11 0.62
N ASP A 150 3.48 10.13 0.29
CA ASP A 150 3.36 9.56 -1.06
C ASP A 150 2.56 10.48 -1.98
N LYS A 151 3.14 11.63 -2.24
CA LYS A 151 2.47 12.80 -2.81
C LYS A 151 2.29 12.79 -4.32
N SER A 152 2.71 11.74 -5.03
CA SER A 152 2.58 11.67 -6.49
C SER A 152 2.47 10.23 -7.00
N GLN A 153 2.14 10.08 -8.28
CA GLN A 153 2.21 8.78 -8.92
C GLN A 153 3.66 8.29 -8.95
N LEU A 154 3.88 7.00 -8.71
CA LEU A 154 5.17 6.38 -8.99
C LEU A 154 5.48 6.55 -10.48
N ALA A 155 6.69 7.02 -10.79
CA ALA A 155 7.10 7.34 -12.15
C ALA A 155 6.89 6.16 -13.11
N LEU A 156 7.09 4.93 -12.63
CA LEU A 156 6.81 3.71 -13.38
C LEU A 156 5.38 3.65 -13.89
N PHE A 157 4.39 3.96 -13.06
CA PHE A 157 2.99 3.87 -13.46
C PHE A 157 2.55 5.01 -14.37
N ALA A 158 3.21 6.17 -14.28
CA ALA A 158 3.03 7.24 -15.26
C ALA A 158 3.59 6.85 -16.65
N LEU A 159 4.76 6.19 -16.68
CA LEU A 159 5.42 5.78 -17.93
C LEU A 159 4.86 4.48 -18.53
N ARG A 160 4.42 3.56 -17.67
CA ARG A 160 3.97 2.21 -17.99
C ARG A 160 2.67 1.90 -17.22
N PRO A 161 1.56 2.57 -17.57
CA PRO A 161 0.27 2.35 -16.90
C PRO A 161 -0.24 0.90 -17.06
N ASP A 162 0.24 0.16 -18.06
CA ASP A 162 -0.01 -1.27 -18.22
C ASP A 162 0.49 -2.12 -17.04
N LEU A 163 1.45 -1.61 -16.25
CA LEU A 163 1.97 -2.31 -15.06
C LEU A 163 1.16 -2.02 -13.78
N ILE A 164 0.20 -1.09 -13.82
CA ILE A 164 -0.75 -0.90 -12.71
C ILE A 164 -1.60 -2.16 -12.55
N CYS A 165 -2.10 -2.70 -13.66
CA CYS A 165 -3.02 -3.83 -13.64
C CYS A 165 -2.52 -4.99 -14.48
N ASN A 166 -2.38 -6.13 -13.84
CA ASN A 166 -2.04 -7.42 -14.44
C ASN A 166 -3.24 -8.38 -14.45
N ARG A 167 -4.46 -7.85 -14.56
CA ARG A 167 -5.74 -8.61 -14.48
C ARG A 167 -5.92 -9.35 -13.15
N VAL A 168 -5.49 -8.74 -12.06
CA VAL A 168 -5.68 -9.25 -10.69
C VAL A 168 -6.17 -8.11 -9.80
N ASN A 169 -7.04 -8.43 -8.84
CA ASN A 169 -7.44 -7.48 -7.80
C ASN A 169 -6.37 -7.46 -6.70
N TRP A 170 -5.93 -6.28 -6.27
CA TRP A 170 -4.92 -6.16 -5.21
C TRP A 170 -5.13 -4.94 -4.34
N TRP A 171 -4.80 -5.10 -3.06
CA TRP A 171 -5.12 -4.15 -2.01
C TRP A 171 -4.26 -2.89 -2.06
N LEU A 172 -4.90 -1.76 -1.73
CA LEU A 172 -4.24 -0.50 -1.39
C LEU A 172 -4.52 -0.16 0.07
N ARG A 173 -3.62 0.58 0.72
CA ARG A 173 -3.76 0.92 2.15
C ARG A 173 -4.84 1.96 2.48
N GLY A 174 -5.50 2.54 1.47
CA GLY A 174 -6.51 3.60 1.67
C GLY A 174 -7.77 3.07 2.35
N VAL A 175 -8.18 3.69 3.45
CA VAL A 175 -9.50 3.44 4.07
C VAL A 175 -10.56 4.24 3.32
N VAL A 176 -11.63 3.57 2.88
CA VAL A 176 -12.68 4.17 2.06
C VAL A 176 -13.99 4.38 2.83
N SER A 177 -14.35 3.42 3.67
CA SER A 177 -15.55 3.47 4.50
C SER A 177 -15.29 2.79 5.84
N GLY A 178 -16.33 2.59 6.67
CA GLY A 178 -16.20 1.79 7.90
C GLY A 178 -15.99 0.30 7.65
N ALA A 179 -16.14 -0.17 6.42
CA ALA A 179 -16.05 -1.57 6.02
C ALA A 179 -15.06 -1.84 4.87
N ASP A 180 -14.67 -0.80 4.12
CA ASP A 180 -13.99 -0.95 2.83
C ASP A 180 -12.61 -0.31 2.78
N PHE A 181 -11.71 -0.99 2.10
CA PHE A 181 -10.40 -0.47 1.71
C PHE A 181 -10.34 -0.28 0.19
N ALA A 182 -9.46 0.62 -0.24
CA ALA A 182 -9.16 0.86 -1.64
C ALA A 182 -8.42 -0.34 -2.24
N HIS A 183 -8.61 -0.59 -3.53
CA HIS A 183 -7.92 -1.63 -4.28
C HIS A 183 -7.73 -1.21 -5.74
N VAL A 184 -6.85 -1.92 -6.44
CA VAL A 184 -6.79 -1.91 -7.90
C VAL A 184 -7.66 -3.05 -8.41
N GLY A 185 -8.64 -2.71 -9.25
CA GLY A 185 -9.57 -3.68 -9.83
C GLY A 185 -8.98 -4.44 -11.01
N TRP A 186 -9.59 -5.59 -11.33
CA TRP A 186 -9.22 -6.48 -12.43
C TRP A 186 -9.22 -5.80 -13.81
N HIS A 187 -10.03 -4.76 -13.98
CA HIS A 187 -10.07 -3.95 -15.20
C HIS A 187 -9.12 -2.73 -15.17
N GLY A 188 -8.32 -2.59 -14.12
CA GLY A 188 -7.29 -1.55 -13.94
C GLY A 188 -7.74 -0.22 -13.35
N TYR A 189 -9.03 -0.09 -13.05
CA TYR A 189 -9.59 1.06 -12.33
C TYR A 189 -9.32 0.95 -10.83
N ALA A 190 -9.25 2.10 -10.15
CA ALA A 190 -9.31 2.11 -8.69
C ALA A 190 -10.72 1.67 -8.25
N GLY A 191 -10.83 0.94 -7.14
CA GLY A 191 -12.10 0.59 -6.55
C GLY A 191 -12.01 0.55 -5.04
N CYS A 192 -13.13 0.23 -4.38
CA CYS A 192 -13.17 -0.08 -2.95
C CYS A 192 -14.00 -1.34 -2.73
N LEU A 193 -13.56 -2.21 -1.83
CA LEU A 193 -14.19 -3.50 -1.56
C LEU A 193 -14.07 -3.81 -0.07
N ASN A 194 -14.94 -4.71 0.41
CA ASN A 194 -15.03 -5.00 1.84
C ASN A 194 -13.74 -5.65 2.37
N ALA A 195 -13.39 -5.34 3.63
CA ALA A 195 -12.12 -5.74 4.24
C ALA A 195 -11.89 -7.26 4.31
N SER A 196 -12.96 -8.07 4.29
CA SER A 196 -12.87 -9.54 4.29
C SER A 196 -12.62 -10.16 2.91
N TYR A 197 -12.58 -9.40 1.81
CA TYR A 197 -12.18 -10.01 0.54
C TYR A 197 -10.71 -10.44 0.56
N SER A 198 -10.41 -11.57 -0.09
CA SER A 198 -9.04 -12.04 -0.25
C SER A 198 -8.48 -11.57 -1.58
N PHE A 199 -7.62 -10.55 -1.56
CA PHE A 199 -7.00 -9.95 -2.74
C PHE A 199 -5.47 -9.95 -2.63
N GLY A 200 -4.82 -9.66 -3.76
CA GLY A 200 -3.39 -9.66 -3.88
C GLY A 200 -2.70 -8.64 -2.98
N VAL A 201 -1.56 -9.05 -2.41
CA VAL A 201 -0.61 -8.23 -1.68
C VAL A 201 0.52 -7.85 -2.62
N ARG A 202 0.57 -6.56 -2.98
CA ARG A 202 1.57 -6.00 -3.89
C ARG A 202 2.17 -4.73 -3.26
N PRO A 203 3.20 -4.89 -2.42
CA PRO A 203 3.77 -3.76 -1.67
C PRO A 203 4.75 -2.95 -2.52
N ALA A 204 5.11 -1.78 -2.00
CA ALA A 204 6.29 -1.02 -2.38
C ALA A 204 7.29 -1.00 -1.21
N PHE A 205 8.58 -0.95 -1.54
CA PHE A 205 9.68 -0.85 -0.58
C PHE A 205 10.87 -0.11 -1.20
N GLY A 206 11.77 0.43 -0.37
CA GLY A 206 12.99 1.07 -0.84
C GLY A 206 14.19 0.13 -0.71
N ILE A 207 15.11 0.18 -1.66
CA ILE A 207 16.45 -0.41 -1.52
C ILE A 207 17.52 0.67 -1.55
N CYS A 208 18.52 0.56 -0.67
CA CYS A 208 19.64 1.50 -0.52
C CYS A 208 21.00 0.82 -0.47
#